data_AF-A0A9W4NB20-F1
#
_entry.id   AF-A0A9W4NB20-F1
#
_cell.length_a   1.000
_cell.length_b   1.000
_cell.length_c   1.000
_cell.angle_alpha   90.00
_cell.angle_beta   90.00
_cell.angle_gamma   90.00
#
_symmetry.space_group_name_H-M   'P 1'
#
loop_
_entity.id
_entity.type
_entity.pdbx_description
1 polymer ?
#
loop_
_entity_poly.entity_id
_entity_poly.type
_entity_poly.pdbx_seq_one_letter_code
_entity_poly.pdbx_strand_id
1 'polypeptide(L)'
;MNIAPFVGAVFGFPCGGHLSDKSILWLSKRNGGFYEPEMRLWLALPLAVVTPVGILMFGLGLAYVRPSRNFSIILTNGLQGIHWALLAVGFGIFGFAFAAISGIALSYLMDCYQDIIGDALVGVIFMRNIFSVIVLFVLTPWVNRMGMRDLHILVAVIAFVILLMPIPLLKWGKRARIATASRYRKMAANQLSHRTV
;
A
#
# COMPACT_ATOMS: atom_id res chain seq x y z
N MET A 1 16.48 1.62 -12.35
CA MET A 1 16.96 1.53 -10.96
C MET A 1 16.14 0.49 -10.18
N ASN A 2 16.10 -0.77 -10.66
CA ASN A 2 15.13 -1.78 -10.16
C ASN A 2 15.63 -2.60 -8.96
N ILE A 3 16.93 -2.51 -8.64
CA ILE A 3 17.54 -3.23 -7.52
C ILE A 3 17.09 -2.64 -6.18
N ALA A 4 16.99 -1.32 -6.07
CA ALA A 4 16.55 -0.63 -4.85
C ALA A 4 15.16 -1.07 -4.33
N PRO A 5 14.08 -1.07 -5.15
CA PRO A 5 12.76 -1.49 -4.69
C PRO A 5 12.69 -3.01 -4.50
N PHE A 6 13.51 -3.78 -5.23
CA PHE A 6 13.63 -5.22 -5.01
C PHE A 6 14.19 -5.52 -3.62
N VAL A 7 15.30 -4.88 -3.24
CA VAL A 7 15.88 -4.99 -1.90
C VAL A 7 14.87 -4.51 -0.84
N GLY A 8 14.21 -3.38 -1.08
CA GLY A 8 13.14 -2.89 -0.20
C GLY A 8 11.99 -3.89 -0.03
N ALA A 9 11.54 -4.52 -1.11
CA ALA A 9 10.48 -5.53 -1.08
C ALA A 9 10.90 -6.80 -0.33
N VAL A 10 12.15 -7.26 -0.49
CA VAL A 10 12.70 -8.43 0.22
C VAL A 10 12.66 -8.21 1.74
N PHE A 11 12.94 -7.01 2.22
CA PHE A 11 12.76 -6.67 3.65
C PHE A 11 11.29 -6.39 4.01
N GLY A 12 10.50 -5.90 3.06
CA GLY A 12 9.08 -5.59 3.22
C GLY A 12 8.22 -6.82 3.47
N PHE A 13 8.51 -7.95 2.82
CA PHE A 13 7.78 -9.20 3.01
C PHE A 13 7.82 -9.76 4.45
N PRO A 14 9.00 -10.02 5.05
CA PRO A 14 9.10 -10.56 6.40
C PRO A 14 8.64 -9.55 7.45
N CYS A 15 8.91 -8.26 7.28
CA CYS A 15 8.39 -7.24 8.19
C CYS A 15 6.87 -7.12 8.08
N GLY A 16 6.32 -7.07 6.87
CA GLY A 16 4.89 -6.98 6.63
C GLY A 16 4.12 -8.20 7.17
N GLY A 17 4.64 -9.41 6.97
CA GLY A 17 4.02 -10.64 7.49
C GLY A 17 4.21 -10.83 8.99
N HIS A 18 5.47 -10.83 9.47
CA HIS A 18 5.78 -11.15 10.87
C HIS A 18 5.34 -10.06 11.85
N LEU A 19 5.43 -8.78 11.47
CA LEU A 19 4.90 -7.70 12.29
C LEU A 19 3.36 -7.70 12.25
N SER A 20 2.76 -8.09 11.12
CA SER A 20 1.30 -8.31 11.03
C SER A 20 0.81 -9.37 11.97
N ASP A 21 1.37 -10.56 11.92
CA ASP A 21 0.92 -11.65 12.79
C ASP A 21 1.16 -11.31 14.27
N LYS A 22 2.28 -10.66 14.61
CA LYS A 22 2.54 -10.19 15.98
C LYS A 22 1.58 -9.11 16.44
N SER A 23 1.27 -8.11 15.61
CA SER A 23 0.35 -7.03 16.00
C SER A 23 -1.07 -7.59 16.19
N ILE A 24 -1.48 -8.54 15.36
CA ILE A 24 -2.80 -9.17 15.48
C ILE A 24 -2.89 -10.03 16.74
N LEU A 25 -1.86 -10.81 17.06
CA LEU A 25 -1.82 -11.58 18.31
C LEU A 25 -1.84 -10.67 19.54
N TRP A 26 -1.16 -9.52 19.47
CA TRP A 26 -1.18 -8.54 20.55
C TRP A 26 -2.54 -7.85 20.70
N LEU A 27 -3.17 -7.43 19.59
CA LEU A 27 -4.49 -6.79 19.62
C LEU A 27 -5.58 -7.79 20.04
N SER A 28 -5.54 -9.02 19.55
CA SER A 28 -6.48 -10.10 19.90
C SER A 28 -6.42 -10.46 21.39
N LYS A 29 -5.21 -10.55 21.97
CA LYS A 29 -5.03 -10.74 23.42
C LYS A 29 -5.61 -9.59 24.24
N ARG A 30 -5.52 -8.36 23.74
CA ARG A 30 -6.03 -7.17 24.43
C ARG A 30 -7.55 -7.01 24.28
N ASN A 31 -8.16 -7.59 23.25
CA ASN A 31 -9.59 -7.50 22.96
C ASN A 31 -10.40 -8.71 23.48
N GLY A 32 -9.89 -9.40 24.50
CA GLY A 32 -10.58 -10.55 25.10
C GLY A 32 -10.54 -11.83 24.28
N GLY A 33 -9.62 -11.96 23.32
CA GLY A 33 -9.41 -13.17 22.52
C GLY A 33 -10.26 -13.27 21.25
N PHE A 34 -11.10 -12.28 20.94
CA PHE A 34 -11.89 -12.27 19.71
C PHE A 34 -11.08 -11.71 18.54
N TYR A 35 -10.89 -12.54 17.51
CA TYR A 35 -10.21 -12.15 16.28
C TYR A 35 -11.17 -11.44 15.33
N GLU A 36 -10.92 -10.16 15.06
CA GLU A 36 -11.60 -9.43 13.98
C GLU A 36 -10.60 -9.19 12.82
N PRO A 37 -10.96 -9.45 11.55
CA PRO A 37 -10.06 -9.22 10.41
C PRO A 37 -9.60 -7.77 10.27
N GLU A 38 -10.36 -6.83 10.83
CA GLU A 38 -10.05 -5.39 10.89
C GLU A 38 -8.79 -5.09 11.72
N MET A 39 -8.37 -6.00 12.60
CA MET A 39 -7.13 -5.85 13.38
C MET A 39 -5.87 -5.82 12.49
N ARG A 40 -5.91 -6.43 11.29
CA ARG A 40 -4.82 -6.39 10.30
C ARG A 40 -4.61 -4.99 9.73
N LEU A 41 -5.70 -4.24 9.60
CA LEU A 41 -5.75 -2.95 8.93
C LEU A 41 -5.09 -1.83 9.75
N TRP A 42 -4.91 -2.03 11.05
CA TRP A 42 -4.15 -1.14 11.93
C TRP A 42 -2.68 -0.98 11.51
N LEU A 43 -2.06 -1.99 10.90
CA LEU A 43 -0.70 -1.88 10.36
C LEU A 43 -0.64 -1.20 8.99
N ALA A 44 -1.75 -1.13 8.28
CA ALA A 44 -1.81 -0.35 7.05
C ALA A 44 -1.69 1.17 7.36
N LEU A 45 -2.10 1.63 8.54
CA LEU A 45 -2.03 3.05 8.95
C LEU A 45 -0.60 3.62 9.03
N PRO A 46 0.37 3.02 9.75
CA PRO A 46 1.74 3.52 9.73
C PRO A 46 2.35 3.43 8.32
N LEU A 47 2.04 2.39 7.55
CA LEU A 47 2.52 2.24 6.17
C LEU A 47 1.90 3.27 5.22
N ALA A 48 0.68 3.74 5.50
CA ALA A 48 0.03 4.82 4.77
C ALA A 48 0.80 6.15 4.85
N VAL A 49 1.58 6.37 5.92
CA VAL A 49 2.44 7.54 6.08
C VAL A 49 3.82 7.30 5.46
N VAL A 50 4.37 6.09 5.59
CA VAL A 50 5.69 5.75 5.03
C VAL A 50 5.69 5.77 3.49
N THR A 51 4.58 5.39 2.86
CA THR A 51 4.45 5.35 1.40
C THR A 51 4.60 6.73 0.72
N PRO A 52 3.85 7.78 1.09
CA PRO A 52 4.03 9.11 0.51
C PRO A 52 5.39 9.71 0.86
N VAL A 53 5.98 9.40 2.02
CA VAL A 53 7.36 9.81 2.36
C VAL A 53 8.35 9.20 1.36
N GLY A 54 8.22 7.92 1.03
CA GLY A 54 9.05 7.27 0.00
C GLY A 54 8.88 7.89 -1.39
N ILE A 55 7.63 8.17 -1.79
CA ILE A 55 7.32 8.82 -3.08
C ILE A 55 7.90 10.24 -3.14
N LEU A 56 7.75 11.03 -2.08
CA LEU A 56 8.28 12.39 -2.00
C LEU A 56 9.81 12.39 -1.99
N MET A 57 10.44 11.48 -1.24
CA MET A 57 11.90 11.41 -1.18
C MET A 57 12.51 11.04 -2.54
N PHE A 58 11.87 10.13 -3.28
CA PHE A 58 12.25 9.80 -4.65
C PHE A 58 11.96 10.96 -5.64
N GLY A 59 10.76 11.53 -5.59
CA GLY A 59 10.32 12.58 -6.50
C GLY A 59 11.06 13.91 -6.34
N LEU A 60 11.30 14.34 -5.10
CA LEU A 60 12.12 15.51 -4.80
C LEU A 60 13.58 15.24 -5.14
N GLY A 61 14.10 14.04 -4.87
CA GLY A 61 15.44 13.64 -5.30
C GLY A 61 15.62 13.76 -6.81
N LEU A 62 14.63 13.36 -7.62
CA LEU A 62 14.68 13.51 -9.08
C LEU A 62 14.59 14.97 -9.54
N ALA A 63 13.77 15.78 -8.86
CA ALA A 63 13.59 17.19 -9.20
C ALA A 63 14.81 18.06 -8.85
N TYR A 64 15.50 17.76 -7.75
CA TYR A 64 16.64 18.53 -7.26
C TYR A 64 18.01 18.06 -7.79
N VAL A 65 18.06 17.01 -8.63
CA VAL A 65 19.25 16.63 -9.41
C VAL A 65 19.58 17.67 -10.51
N ARG A 66 18.82 18.76 -10.62
CA ARG A 66 19.26 19.96 -11.37
C ARG A 66 20.29 20.76 -10.57
N PRO A 67 21.35 21.29 -11.21
CA PRO A 67 22.38 22.09 -10.55
C PRO A 67 21.82 23.47 -10.18
N SER A 68 21.08 23.63 -9.08
CA SER A 68 20.69 24.96 -8.59
C SER A 68 20.33 25.03 -7.10
N ARG A 69 21.38 25.20 -6.30
CA ARG A 69 21.64 26.22 -5.27
C ARG A 69 20.68 26.52 -4.11
N ASN A 70 19.37 26.25 -4.07
CA ASN A 70 18.56 26.73 -2.92
C ASN A 70 17.37 25.84 -2.53
N PHE A 71 17.62 24.62 -2.08
CA PHE A 71 16.59 23.91 -1.30
C PHE A 71 17.19 23.20 -0.09
N SER A 72 17.39 24.00 0.94
CA SER A 72 17.69 23.54 2.29
C SER A 72 16.46 22.87 2.88
N ILE A 73 16.36 21.55 2.77
CA ILE A 73 15.67 20.76 3.79
C ILE A 73 16.75 20.19 4.70
N ILE A 74 16.76 20.77 5.89
CA ILE A 74 17.30 20.33 7.16
C ILE A 74 17.41 18.81 7.20
N LEU A 75 18.59 18.27 6.88
CA LEU A 75 19.28 17.19 7.59
C LEU A 75 20.71 17.14 7.04
N THR A 76 21.61 17.74 7.82
CA THR A 76 23.03 17.39 7.90
C THR A 76 23.94 17.84 6.74
N ASN A 77 24.65 18.93 6.99
CA ASN A 77 26.03 19.22 6.60
C ASN A 77 26.51 18.75 5.20
N GLY A 78 26.56 19.69 4.25
CA GLY A 78 27.75 19.84 3.42
C GLY A 78 28.06 18.80 2.35
N LEU A 79 27.07 18.25 1.63
CA LEU A 79 27.36 17.54 0.37
C LEU A 79 26.62 18.17 -0.82
N GLN A 80 27.39 18.97 -1.56
CA GLN A 80 27.11 19.35 -2.94
C GLN A 80 27.07 18.09 -3.80
N GLY A 81 25.87 17.64 -4.13
CA GLY A 81 25.62 16.46 -4.96
C GLY A 81 24.64 15.54 -4.26
N ILE A 82 23.38 15.52 -4.72
CA ILE A 82 22.41 14.54 -4.24
C ILE A 82 22.95 13.16 -4.67
N HIS A 83 23.46 12.43 -3.70
CA HIS A 83 24.04 11.11 -3.90
C HIS A 83 22.94 10.19 -4.47
N TRP A 84 23.25 9.39 -5.50
CA TRP A 84 22.39 8.34 -6.04
C TRP A 84 21.79 7.42 -4.94
N ALA A 85 22.46 7.35 -3.80
CA ALA A 85 22.02 6.67 -2.59
C ALA A 85 20.67 7.19 -2.07
N LEU A 86 20.40 8.51 -2.08
CA LEU A 86 19.12 9.05 -1.59
C LEU A 86 17.95 8.59 -2.49
N LEU A 87 18.18 8.58 -3.80
CA LEU A 87 17.24 8.07 -4.80
C LEU A 87 16.97 6.58 -4.60
N ALA A 88 18.03 5.80 -4.36
CA ALA A 88 17.95 4.38 -4.08
C ALA A 88 17.20 4.10 -2.77
N VAL A 89 17.47 4.85 -1.70
CA VAL A 89 16.79 4.69 -0.41
C VAL A 89 15.31 5.08 -0.53
N GLY A 90 14.97 6.17 -1.21
CA GLY A 90 13.57 6.57 -1.43
C GLY A 90 12.77 5.51 -2.18
N PHE A 91 13.36 4.97 -3.24
CA PHE A 91 12.73 3.92 -4.04
C PHE A 91 12.69 2.57 -3.29
N GLY A 92 13.67 2.31 -2.41
CA GLY A 92 13.68 1.15 -1.51
C GLY A 92 12.59 1.23 -0.43
N ILE A 93 12.40 2.38 0.21
CA ILE A 93 11.33 2.60 1.20
C ILE A 93 9.96 2.46 0.53
N PHE A 94 9.79 2.99 -0.69
CA PHE A 94 8.58 2.79 -1.46
C PHE A 94 8.33 1.30 -1.75
N GLY A 95 9.34 0.56 -2.21
CA GLY A 95 9.24 -0.89 -2.44
C GLY A 95 8.88 -1.69 -1.19
N PHE A 96 9.48 -1.32 -0.04
CA PHE A 96 9.16 -1.90 1.27
C PHE A 96 7.68 -1.68 1.65
N ALA A 97 7.21 -0.43 1.59
CA ALA A 97 5.86 -0.08 1.97
C ALA A 97 4.82 -0.72 1.02
N PHE A 98 5.10 -0.72 -0.28
CA PHE A 98 4.25 -1.32 -1.29
C PHE A 98 4.09 -2.84 -1.09
N ALA A 99 5.19 -3.56 -0.83
CA ALA A 99 5.15 -5.00 -0.58
C ALA A 99 4.36 -5.32 0.70
N ALA A 100 4.59 -4.57 1.79
CA ALA A 100 3.91 -4.78 3.06
C ALA A 100 2.40 -4.50 2.98
N ILE A 101 1.98 -3.38 2.37
CA ILE A 101 0.56 -3.04 2.20
C ILE A 101 -0.16 -4.07 1.32
N SER A 102 0.47 -4.49 0.22
CA SER A 102 -0.10 -5.50 -0.68
C SER A 102 -0.34 -6.83 0.03
N GLY A 103 0.60 -7.25 0.88
CA GLY A 103 0.46 -8.44 1.72
C GLY A 103 -0.70 -8.32 2.71
N ILE A 104 -0.78 -7.22 3.46
CA ILE A 104 -1.86 -6.97 4.43
C ILE A 104 -3.23 -6.95 3.74
N ALA A 105 -3.35 -6.30 2.58
CA ALA A 105 -4.59 -6.23 1.82
C ALA A 105 -5.03 -7.62 1.33
N LEU A 106 -4.09 -8.44 0.83
CA LEU A 106 -4.35 -9.80 0.40
C LEU A 106 -4.82 -10.68 1.56
N SER A 107 -4.10 -10.65 2.67
CA SER A 107 -4.44 -11.35 3.91
C SER A 107 -5.82 -10.91 4.43
N TYR A 108 -6.14 -9.63 4.40
CA TYR A 108 -7.46 -9.13 4.79
C TYR A 108 -8.59 -9.65 3.89
N LEU A 109 -8.35 -9.71 2.57
CA LEU A 109 -9.32 -10.25 1.62
C LEU A 109 -9.55 -11.75 1.85
N MET A 110 -8.49 -12.51 2.09
CA MET A 110 -8.58 -13.94 2.41
C MET A 110 -9.38 -14.19 3.69
N ASP A 111 -9.21 -13.37 4.72
CA ASP A 111 -9.98 -13.48 5.97
C ASP A 111 -11.46 -13.07 5.81
N CYS A 112 -11.75 -12.12 4.93
CA CYS A 112 -13.10 -11.63 4.73
C CYS A 112 -13.97 -12.54 3.84
N TYR A 113 -13.35 -13.20 2.85
CA TYR A 113 -14.03 -13.92 1.77
C TYR A 113 -13.51 -15.36 1.61
N GLN A 114 -13.43 -16.12 2.70
CA GLN A 114 -12.81 -17.46 2.72
C GLN A 114 -13.43 -18.47 1.73
N ASP A 115 -14.74 -18.39 1.48
CA ASP A 115 -15.43 -19.36 0.62
C ASP A 115 -15.38 -18.99 -0.88
N ILE A 116 -15.03 -17.74 -1.22
CA ILE A 116 -14.99 -17.23 -2.60
C ILE A 116 -13.66 -16.52 -2.91
N ILE A 117 -12.56 -16.96 -2.27
CA ILE A 117 -11.24 -16.30 -2.39
C ILE A 117 -10.82 -16.21 -3.86
N GLY A 118 -11.00 -17.28 -4.64
CA GLY A 118 -10.60 -17.32 -6.06
C GLY A 118 -11.23 -16.20 -6.87
N ASP A 119 -12.57 -16.12 -6.87
CA ASP A 119 -13.32 -15.11 -7.62
C ASP A 119 -13.04 -13.69 -7.10
N ALA A 120 -12.93 -13.52 -5.77
CA ALA A 120 -12.61 -12.24 -5.17
C ALA A 120 -11.22 -11.73 -5.60
N LEU A 121 -10.21 -12.60 -5.65
CA LEU A 121 -8.86 -12.26 -6.11
C LEU A 121 -8.83 -11.90 -7.59
N VAL A 122 -9.56 -12.63 -8.43
CA VAL A 122 -9.68 -12.31 -9.85
C VAL A 122 -10.25 -10.91 -10.03
N GLY A 123 -11.32 -10.56 -9.30
CA GLY A 123 -11.91 -9.23 -9.33
C GLY A 123 -10.92 -8.12 -8.93
N VAL A 124 -10.16 -8.33 -7.85
CA VAL A 124 -9.14 -7.36 -7.40
C VAL A 124 -8.02 -7.19 -8.43
N ILE A 125 -7.51 -8.28 -8.99
CA ILE A 125 -6.43 -8.24 -9.99
C ILE A 125 -6.92 -7.54 -11.27
N PHE A 126 -8.16 -7.82 -11.68
CA PHE A 126 -8.78 -7.19 -12.84
C PHE A 126 -8.89 -5.67 -12.66
N MET A 127 -9.45 -5.21 -11.53
CA MET A 127 -9.55 -3.79 -11.21
C MET A 127 -8.17 -3.12 -11.14
N ARG A 128 -7.19 -3.78 -10.52
CA ARG A 128 -5.80 -3.30 -10.47
C ARG A 128 -5.24 -3.03 -11.87
N ASN A 129 -5.43 -3.97 -12.79
CA ASN A 129 -4.92 -3.84 -14.16
C ASN A 129 -5.63 -2.72 -14.94
N ILE A 130 -6.93 -2.49 -14.73
CA ILE A 130 -7.65 -1.34 -15.31
C ILE A 130 -6.99 -0.03 -14.87
N PHE A 131 -6.74 0.14 -13.56
CA PHE A 131 -6.07 1.34 -13.05
C PHE A 131 -4.66 1.49 -13.63
N SER A 132 -3.91 0.39 -13.79
CA SER A 132 -2.58 0.44 -14.43
C SER A 132 -2.64 0.96 -15.86
N VAL A 133 -3.64 0.54 -16.64
CA VAL A 133 -3.83 1.01 -18.03
C VAL A 133 -4.22 2.49 -18.05
N ILE A 134 -5.12 2.94 -17.18
CA ILE A 134 -5.52 4.36 -17.09
C ILE A 134 -4.30 5.24 -16.76
N VAL A 135 -3.52 4.85 -15.75
CA VAL A 135 -2.31 5.60 -15.37
C VAL A 135 -1.30 5.65 -16.51
N LEU A 136 -1.14 4.56 -17.28
CA LEU A 136 -0.22 4.53 -18.42
C LEU A 136 -0.54 5.61 -19.47
N PHE A 137 -1.82 5.82 -19.81
CA PHE A 137 -2.23 6.85 -20.77
C PHE A 137 -2.17 8.27 -20.21
N VAL A 138 -2.38 8.43 -18.90
CA VAL A 138 -2.42 9.74 -18.24
C VAL A 138 -1.03 10.24 -17.82
N LEU A 139 -0.07 9.33 -17.60
CA LEU A 139 1.26 9.68 -17.09
C LEU A 139 2.02 10.60 -18.05
N THR A 140 2.10 10.25 -19.34
CA THR A 140 2.83 11.04 -20.35
C THR A 140 2.35 12.49 -20.44
N PRO A 141 1.04 12.79 -20.61
CA PRO A 141 0.59 14.19 -20.65
C PRO A 141 0.75 14.91 -19.31
N TRP A 142 0.67 14.22 -18.17
CA TRP A 142 0.91 14.83 -16.85
C TRP A 142 2.36 15.25 -16.65
N VAL A 143 3.31 14.39 -17.03
CA VAL A 143 4.75 14.70 -16.97
C VAL A 143 5.07 15.92 -17.85
N ASN A 144 4.51 15.95 -19.07
CA ASN A 144 4.79 17.02 -20.03
C ASN A 144 4.21 18.38 -19.62
N ARG A 145 3.10 18.43 -18.87
CA ARG A 145 2.44 19.69 -18.47
C ARG A 145 2.90 20.23 -17.12
N MET A 146 3.06 19.38 -16.11
CA MET A 146 3.34 19.80 -14.73
C MET A 146 4.82 19.66 -14.33
N GLY A 147 5.61 18.92 -15.09
CA GLY A 147 6.97 18.58 -14.74
C GLY A 147 7.07 17.53 -13.62
N MET A 148 8.27 17.00 -13.43
CA MET A 148 8.52 15.86 -12.56
C MET A 148 8.27 16.14 -11.07
N ARG A 149 8.58 17.37 -10.60
CA ARG A 149 8.45 17.73 -9.18
C ARG A 149 6.99 17.72 -8.73
N ASP A 150 6.17 18.52 -9.43
CA ASP A 150 4.79 18.77 -9.01
C ASP A 150 3.92 17.53 -9.26
N LEU A 151 4.26 16.71 -10.26
CA LEU A 151 3.64 15.39 -10.45
C LEU A 151 3.88 14.45 -9.27
N HIS A 152 5.11 14.33 -8.76
CA HIS A 152 5.38 13.44 -7.64
C HIS A 152 4.74 13.92 -6.33
N ILE A 153 4.65 15.24 -6.13
CA ILE A 153 3.92 15.82 -4.98
C ILE A 153 2.43 15.48 -5.11
N LEU A 154 1.83 15.69 -6.28
CA LEU A 154 0.43 15.36 -6.53
C LEU A 154 0.16 13.86 -6.29
N VAL A 155 1.00 12.98 -6.84
CA VAL A 155 0.89 11.53 -6.67
C VAL A 155 1.05 11.12 -5.20
N ALA A 156 1.96 11.75 -4.45
CA ALA A 156 2.11 11.47 -3.02
C ALA A 156 0.86 11.86 -2.23
N VAL A 157 0.24 13.01 -2.54
CA VAL A 157 -1.01 13.44 -1.89
C VAL A 157 -2.16 12.50 -2.25
N ILE A 158 -2.33 12.15 -3.53
CA ILE A 158 -3.34 11.20 -3.97
C ILE A 158 -3.15 9.84 -3.29
N ALA A 159 -1.90 9.34 -3.26
CA ALA A 159 -1.56 8.09 -2.60
C ALA A 159 -1.88 8.15 -1.11
N PHE A 160 -1.55 9.25 -0.41
CA PHE A 160 -1.89 9.43 0.99
C PHE A 160 -3.41 9.38 1.23
N VAL A 161 -4.20 10.11 0.43
CA VAL A 161 -5.66 10.10 0.54
C VAL A 161 -6.24 8.71 0.33
N ILE A 162 -5.76 7.97 -0.67
CA ILE A 162 -6.21 6.59 -0.94
C ILE A 162 -5.78 5.65 0.20
N LEU A 163 -4.57 5.82 0.72
CA LEU A 163 -4.04 5.02 1.84
C LEU A 163 -4.67 5.36 3.19
N LEU A 164 -5.54 6.38 3.27
CA LEU A 164 -6.41 6.65 4.43
C LEU A 164 -7.73 5.87 4.36
N MET A 165 -8.09 5.25 3.23
CA MET A 165 -9.27 4.37 3.08
C MET A 165 -9.35 3.21 4.11
N PRO A 166 -8.24 2.67 4.63
CA PRO A 166 -8.25 1.79 5.80
C PRO A 166 -9.03 2.33 7.02
N ILE A 167 -9.01 3.64 7.28
CA ILE A 167 -9.68 4.27 8.44
C ILE A 167 -11.20 4.08 8.41
N PRO A 168 -11.93 4.42 7.32
CA PRO A 168 -13.35 4.15 7.26
C PRO A 168 -13.65 2.64 7.32
N LEU A 169 -12.81 1.77 6.77
CA LEU A 169 -12.99 0.33 6.90
C LEU A 169 -12.83 -0.15 8.35
N LEU A 170 -11.93 0.42 9.15
CA LEU A 170 -11.80 0.11 10.58
C LEU A 170 -13.07 0.49 11.39
N LYS A 171 -13.78 1.55 10.98
CA LYS A 171 -14.97 2.03 11.71
C LYS A 171 -16.28 1.42 11.23
N TRP A 172 -16.39 1.15 9.92
CA TRP A 172 -17.63 0.71 9.27
C TRP A 172 -17.55 -0.68 8.62
N GLY A 173 -16.37 -1.31 8.58
CA GLY A 173 -16.15 -2.62 7.97
C GLY A 173 -17.12 -3.68 8.47
N LYS A 174 -17.30 -3.77 9.79
CA LYS A 174 -18.20 -4.72 10.44
C LYS A 174 -19.65 -4.54 9.98
N ARG A 175 -20.11 -3.29 9.88
CA ARG A 175 -21.46 -2.97 9.39
C ARG A 175 -21.63 -3.32 7.91
N ALA A 176 -20.62 -3.02 7.09
CA ALA A 176 -20.63 -3.35 5.67
C ALA A 176 -20.64 -4.87 5.42
N ARG A 177 -19.90 -5.65 6.22
CA ARG A 177 -19.90 -7.12 6.14
C ARG A 177 -21.23 -7.72 6.56
N ILE A 178 -21.85 -7.22 7.64
CA ILE A 178 -23.18 -7.68 8.08
C ILE A 178 -24.22 -7.39 6.98
N ALA A 179 -24.17 -6.22 6.35
CA ALA A 179 -25.08 -5.85 5.27
C ALA A 179 -24.91 -6.72 4.01
N THR A 180 -23.68 -7.12 3.69
CA THR A 180 -23.36 -7.92 2.49
C THR A 180 -23.40 -9.43 2.71
N ALA A 181 -23.58 -9.89 3.96
CA ALA A 181 -23.57 -11.30 4.32
C ALA A 181 -24.62 -12.14 3.56
N SER A 182 -25.81 -11.60 3.29
CA SER A 182 -26.88 -12.32 2.58
C SER A 182 -26.50 -12.63 1.13
N ARG A 183 -25.83 -11.70 0.44
CA ARG A 183 -25.32 -11.88 -0.93
C ARG A 183 -24.11 -12.81 -0.94
N TYR A 184 -23.21 -12.67 0.03
CA TYR A 184 -22.06 -13.55 0.20
C TYR A 184 -22.49 -15.01 0.34
N ARG A 185 -23.46 -15.31 1.21
CA ARG A 185 -23.96 -16.69 1.40
C ARG A 185 -24.53 -17.31 0.12
N LYS A 186 -25.24 -16.51 -0.69
CA LYS A 186 -25.75 -16.97 -1.99
C LYS A 186 -24.62 -17.26 -2.98
N MET A 187 -23.60 -16.42 -3.02
CA MET A 187 -22.44 -16.61 -3.89
C MET A 187 -21.58 -17.81 -3.45
N ALA A 188 -21.40 -17.99 -2.14
CA ALA A 188 -20.70 -19.14 -1.55
C ALA A 188 -21.42 -20.46 -1.86
N ALA A 189 -22.75 -20.49 -1.79
CA ALA A 189 -23.54 -21.69 -2.13
C ALA A 189 -23.46 -22.08 -3.62
N ASN A 190 -23.12 -21.14 -4.50
CA ASN A 190 -22.95 -21.39 -5.93
C ASN A 190 -21.52 -21.83 -6.31
N GLN A 191 -20.57 -21.83 -5.36
CA GLN A 191 -19.22 -22.32 -5.61
C GLN A 191 -19.26 -23.84 -5.81
N LEU A 192 -18.70 -24.30 -6.93
CA LEU A 192 -18.61 -25.71 -7.29
C LEU A 192 -17.79 -26.51 -6.25
N SER A 193 -16.91 -25.85 -5.50
CA SER A 193 -16.14 -26.46 -4.41
C SER A 193 -16.86 -26.31 -3.07
N HIS A 194 -17.96 -27.03 -2.88
CA HIS A 194 -18.32 -27.45 -1.53
C HIS A 194 -17.18 -28.35 -1.02
N ARG A 195 -16.17 -27.77 -0.36
CA ARG A 195 -15.33 -28.57 0.53
C ARG A 195 -16.20 -28.89 1.74
N THR A 196 -16.83 -30.06 1.68
CA THR A 196 -17.37 -30.74 2.85
C THR A 196 -16.23 -30.90 3.85
N VAL A 197 -16.27 -30.10 4.91
CA VAL A 197 -15.58 -30.38 6.17
C VAL A 197 -16.63 -30.33 7.26
#